data_AF-A0AAV7JNR6-F1
#
_entry.id   AF-A0AAV7JNR6-F1
#
_cell.length_a   1.000
_cell.length_b   1.000
_cell.length_c   1.000
_cell.angle_alpha   90.00
_cell.angle_beta   90.00
_cell.angle_gamma   90.00
#
_symmetry.space_group_name_H-M   'P 1'
#
loop_
_entity.id
_entity.type
_entity.pdbx_description
1 polymer ?
#
loop_
_entity_poly.entity_id
_entity_poly.type
_entity_poly.pdbx_seq_one_letter_code
_entity_poly.pdbx_strand_id
1 'polypeptide(L)'
;MQFNESTYSLPVAVIAKGDTLTLEERHAFRQRLKEDFAANDICIYPSSYEVEDSEEASLNSELEPFIPFAVIGSEQIYSLGSKRLLARKSKWGLVEVENPDHCDFIYFRNMIIRTHMQDLKEKTDQIHYEAYRRARLQSPHQYAESNI
;
A
#
# COMPACT_ATOMS: atom_id res chain seq x y z
N MET A 1 -18.48 -10.76 17.56
CA MET A 1 -17.76 -9.51 17.27
C MET A 1 -16.76 -9.85 16.17
N GLN A 2 -17.06 -9.50 14.91
CA GLN A 2 -16.11 -9.70 13.81
C GLN A 2 -14.96 -8.71 14.01
N PHE A 3 -13.76 -9.24 14.23
CA PHE A 3 -12.55 -8.44 14.31
C PHE A 3 -12.22 -7.97 12.88
N ASN A 4 -12.33 -6.67 12.62
CA ASN A 4 -11.93 -6.10 11.35
C ASN A 4 -10.40 -5.90 11.35
N GLU A 5 -9.67 -6.50 10.42
CA GLU A 5 -8.21 -6.33 10.25
C GLU A 5 -7.80 -4.86 10.02
N SER A 6 -8.71 -4.01 9.50
CA SER A 6 -8.51 -2.56 9.40
C SER A 6 -8.36 -1.87 10.76
N THR A 7 -8.69 -2.55 11.86
CA THR A 7 -8.49 -2.03 13.22
C THR A 7 -7.02 -1.99 13.62
N TYR A 8 -6.15 -2.77 12.97
CA TYR A 8 -4.76 -2.98 13.44
C TYR A 8 -3.67 -2.70 12.40
N SER A 9 -4.02 -2.28 11.19
CA SER A 9 -3.03 -2.00 10.16
C SER A 9 -3.48 -0.95 9.15
N LEU A 10 -2.50 -0.36 8.45
CA LEU A 10 -2.66 0.58 7.34
C LEU A 10 -2.40 -0.18 6.02
N PRO A 11 -3.39 -0.87 5.43
CA PRO A 11 -3.16 -1.67 4.24
C PRO A 11 -2.91 -0.77 3.03
N VAL A 12 -1.87 -1.11 2.27
CA VAL A 12 -1.56 -0.47 0.98
C VAL A 12 -1.84 -1.47 -0.13
N ALA A 13 -2.74 -1.12 -1.05
CA ALA A 13 -3.18 -2.01 -2.10
C ALA A 13 -2.24 -1.97 -3.32
N VAL A 14 -1.84 -3.15 -3.79
CA VAL A 14 -0.98 -3.32 -4.97
C VAL A 14 -1.56 -4.37 -5.94
N ILE A 15 -1.50 -4.09 -7.23
CA ILE A 15 -1.71 -5.07 -8.29
C ILE A 15 -0.34 -5.70 -8.59
N ALA A 16 -0.15 -6.95 -8.16
CA ALA A 16 1.10 -7.68 -8.40
C ALA A 16 1.27 -8.08 -9.87
N LYS A 17 2.52 -8.16 -10.33
CA LYS A 17 2.88 -8.51 -11.72
C LYS A 17 2.13 -7.64 -12.73
N GLY A 18 2.22 -6.33 -12.56
CA GLY A 18 1.54 -5.35 -13.42
C GLY A 18 1.90 -5.43 -14.91
N ASP A 19 2.96 -6.15 -15.27
CA ASP A 19 3.35 -6.50 -16.65
C ASP A 19 2.41 -7.52 -17.31
N THR A 20 1.50 -8.14 -16.56
CA THR A 20 0.53 -9.11 -17.08
C THR A 20 -0.75 -8.47 -17.63
N LEU A 21 -0.94 -7.18 -17.39
CA LEU A 21 -2.10 -6.41 -17.83
C LEU A 21 -1.67 -5.34 -18.83
N THR A 22 -2.46 -5.16 -19.88
CA THR A 22 -2.38 -3.96 -20.73
C THR A 22 -2.76 -2.70 -19.94
N LEU A 23 -2.46 -1.53 -20.48
CA LEU A 23 -2.80 -0.25 -19.82
C LEU A 23 -4.32 -0.09 -19.64
N GLU A 24 -5.12 -0.52 -20.63
CA GLU A 24 -6.58 -0.47 -20.58
C GLU A 24 -7.14 -1.43 -19.52
N GLU A 25 -6.66 -2.67 -19.50
CA GLU A 25 -7.05 -3.66 -18.47
C GLU A 25 -6.65 -3.22 -17.07
N ARG A 26 -5.46 -2.62 -16.93
CA ARG A 26 -4.97 -2.07 -15.66
C ARG A 26 -5.92 -0.97 -15.16
N HIS A 27 -6.29 -0.03 -16.03
CA HIS A 27 -7.24 1.03 -15.68
C HIS A 27 -8.60 0.47 -15.26
N ALA A 28 -9.18 -0.41 -16.08
CA ALA A 28 -10.46 -1.05 -15.78
C ALA A 28 -10.42 -1.90 -14.49
N PHE A 29 -9.28 -2.54 -14.21
CA PHE A 29 -9.10 -3.31 -12.98
C PHE A 29 -8.98 -2.42 -11.75
N ARG A 30 -8.27 -1.29 -11.82
CA ARG A 30 -8.23 -0.31 -10.72
C ARG A 30 -9.61 0.20 -10.35
N GLN A 31 -10.45 0.57 -11.34
CA GLN A 31 -11.79 1.07 -11.06
C GLN A 31 -12.65 0.02 -10.34
N ARG A 32 -12.64 -1.22 -10.83
CA ARG A 32 -13.34 -2.33 -10.15
C ARG A 32 -12.83 -2.58 -8.73
N LEU A 33 -11.51 -2.53 -8.52
CA LEU A 33 -10.95 -2.68 -7.17
C LEU A 33 -11.37 -1.53 -6.24
N LYS A 34 -11.44 -0.28 -6.73
CA LYS A 34 -11.94 0.85 -5.94
C LYS A 34 -13.41 0.67 -5.56
N GLU A 35 -14.24 0.20 -6.49
CA GLU A 35 -15.65 -0.15 -6.22
C GLU A 35 -15.75 -1.27 -5.17
N ASP A 36 -14.94 -2.32 -5.31
CA ASP A 36 -14.91 -3.45 -4.36
C ASP A 36 -14.43 -3.01 -2.97
N PHE A 37 -13.43 -2.14 -2.87
CA PHE A 37 -12.97 -1.61 -1.58
C PHE A 37 -14.08 -0.82 -0.89
N ALA A 38 -14.77 0.05 -1.63
CA ALA A 38 -15.88 0.83 -1.10
C ALA A 38 -17.07 -0.05 -0.71
N ALA A 39 -17.40 -1.07 -1.50
CA ALA A 39 -18.53 -1.96 -1.23
C ALA A 39 -18.32 -2.88 -0.01
N ASN A 40 -17.06 -3.10 0.39
CA ASN A 40 -16.68 -4.00 1.50
C ASN A 40 -16.09 -3.25 2.70
N ASP A 41 -16.20 -1.91 2.74
CA ASP A 41 -15.64 -1.07 3.81
C ASP A 41 -14.14 -1.32 4.07
N ILE A 42 -13.37 -1.56 3.00
CA ILE A 42 -11.92 -1.78 3.07
C ILE A 42 -11.22 -0.42 2.94
N CYS A 43 -10.75 0.11 4.07
CA CYS A 43 -9.97 1.33 4.10
C CYS A 43 -8.56 1.09 3.56
N ILE A 44 -8.18 1.74 2.45
CA ILE A 44 -6.84 1.66 1.86
C ILE A 44 -6.07 2.95 2.15
N TYR A 45 -4.82 2.80 2.59
CA TYR A 45 -3.93 3.92 2.83
C TYR A 45 -3.33 4.46 1.52
N PRO A 46 -3.19 5.79 1.36
CA PRO A 46 -3.64 6.87 2.27
C PRO A 46 -5.09 7.34 2.04
N SER A 47 -5.71 6.99 0.90
CA SER A 47 -6.99 7.57 0.43
C SER A 47 -8.18 7.49 1.40
N SER A 48 -8.21 6.48 2.28
CA SER A 48 -9.30 6.27 3.23
C SER A 48 -9.07 6.88 4.62
N TYR A 49 -7.97 7.61 4.82
CA TYR A 49 -7.57 8.14 6.13
C TYR A 49 -7.64 9.67 6.15
N GLU A 50 -7.88 10.22 7.34
CA GLU A 50 -7.92 11.66 7.55
C GLU A 50 -6.54 12.28 7.34
N VAL A 51 -6.53 13.41 6.63
CA VAL A 51 -5.35 14.23 6.35
C VAL A 51 -5.18 15.27 7.46
N GLU A 52 -3.93 15.48 7.88
CA GLU A 52 -3.59 16.40 8.96
C GLU A 52 -3.43 17.83 8.47
N ASP A 53 -2.87 18.01 7.27
CA ASP A 53 -2.63 19.32 6.67
C ASP A 53 -2.81 19.34 5.13
N SER A 54 -2.64 20.54 4.54
CA SER A 54 -2.78 20.75 3.10
C SER A 54 -1.65 20.15 2.27
N GLU A 55 -0.46 19.95 2.86
CA GLU A 55 0.67 19.31 2.18
C GLU A 55 0.39 17.82 2.00
N GLU A 56 -0.08 17.15 3.05
CA GLU A 56 -0.52 15.75 3.00
C GLU A 56 -1.68 15.56 2.01
N ALA A 57 -2.68 16.45 2.04
CA ALA A 57 -3.80 16.40 1.08
C ALA A 57 -3.32 16.51 -0.38
N SER A 58 -2.30 17.32 -0.63
CA SER A 58 -1.72 17.48 -1.97
C SER A 58 -0.97 16.22 -2.40
N LEU A 59 -0.15 15.64 -1.51
CA LEU A 59 0.56 14.39 -1.77
C LEU A 59 -0.40 13.21 -2.01
N ASN A 60 -1.48 13.12 -1.23
CA ASN A 60 -2.49 12.07 -1.40
C ASN A 60 -3.23 12.19 -2.74
N SER A 61 -3.57 13.41 -3.15
CA SER A 61 -4.21 13.68 -4.45
C SER A 61 -3.32 13.27 -5.63
N GLU A 62 -2.01 13.48 -5.53
CA GLU A 62 -1.05 13.02 -6.56
C GLU A 62 -0.98 11.48 -6.69
N LEU A 63 -1.25 10.75 -5.60
CA LEU A 63 -1.18 9.29 -5.56
C LEU A 63 -2.51 8.61 -5.94
N GLU A 64 -3.64 9.30 -5.78
CA GLU A 64 -4.98 8.78 -6.02
C GLU A 64 -5.18 8.07 -7.38
N PRO A 65 -4.62 8.55 -8.51
CA PRO A 65 -4.74 7.87 -9.80
C PRO A 65 -4.02 6.51 -9.87
N PHE A 66 -3.03 6.31 -8.99
CA PHE A 66 -2.17 5.13 -8.98
C PHE A 66 -2.65 4.06 -8.00
N ILE A 67 -3.56 4.35 -7.09
CA ILE A 67 -4.07 3.39 -6.12
C ILE A 67 -5.20 2.54 -6.75
N PRO A 68 -5.15 1.20 -6.68
CA PRO A 68 -4.04 0.36 -6.21
C PRO A 68 -2.86 0.31 -7.20
N PHE A 69 -1.62 0.33 -6.66
CA PHE A 69 -0.39 0.45 -7.45
C PHE A 69 -0.11 -0.83 -8.25
N ALA A 70 -0.03 -0.72 -9.57
CA ALA A 70 0.38 -1.83 -10.44
C ALA A 70 1.90 -1.90 -10.50
N VAL A 71 2.47 -2.82 -9.72
CA VAL A 71 3.91 -2.94 -9.51
C VAL A 71 4.50 -4.16 -10.19
N ILE A 72 5.77 -4.05 -10.56
CA ILE A 72 6.58 -5.15 -11.08
C ILE A 72 7.77 -5.29 -10.14
N GLY A 73 7.98 -6.49 -9.60
CA GLY A 73 9.18 -6.82 -8.84
C GLY A 73 10.25 -7.45 -9.72
N SER A 74 11.50 -7.11 -9.46
CA SER A 74 12.67 -7.85 -9.97
C SER A 74 13.84 -7.70 -9.00
N GLU A 75 14.67 -8.72 -8.91
CA GLU A 75 15.98 -8.67 -8.23
C GLU A 75 17.14 -8.58 -9.25
N GLN A 76 16.82 -8.66 -10.55
CA GLN A 76 17.81 -8.73 -11.60
C GLN A 76 18.18 -7.33 -12.10
N ILE A 77 19.47 -7.04 -12.07
CA ILE A 77 20.04 -5.80 -12.59
C ILE A 77 20.65 -6.08 -13.97
N TYR A 78 20.26 -5.27 -14.95
CA TYR A 78 20.79 -5.32 -16.31
C TYR A 78 21.66 -4.09 -16.56
N SER A 79 22.78 -4.28 -17.27
CA SER A 79 23.66 -3.18 -17.68
C SER A 79 23.37 -2.82 -19.14
N LEU A 80 22.80 -1.63 -19.37
CA LEU A 80 22.59 -1.04 -20.69
C LEU A 80 23.59 0.13 -20.85
N GLY A 81 24.71 -0.14 -21.51
CA GLY A 81 25.81 0.83 -21.64
C GLY A 81 26.37 1.22 -20.27
N SER A 82 26.27 2.49 -19.90
CA SER A 82 26.71 3.02 -18.60
C SER A 82 25.64 2.93 -17.50
N LYS A 83 24.39 2.60 -17.83
CA LYS A 83 23.28 2.55 -16.86
C LYS A 83 23.08 1.13 -16.36
N ARG A 84 22.85 1.01 -15.05
CA ARG A 84 22.36 -0.20 -14.40
C ARG A 84 20.89 0.01 -14.07
N LEU A 85 20.04 -0.92 -14.47
CA LEU A 85 18.60 -0.81 -14.28
C LEU A 85 18.05 -2.12 -13.70
N LEU A 86 17.10 -1.98 -12.78
CA LEU A 86 16.35 -3.11 -12.25
C LEU A 86 15.25 -3.45 -13.26
N ALA A 87 15.25 -4.67 -13.79
CA ALA A 87 14.29 -5.05 -14.83
C ALA A 87 13.91 -6.52 -14.78
N ARG A 88 12.74 -6.82 -15.32
CA ARG A 88 12.28 -8.18 -15.56
C ARG A 88 12.40 -8.50 -17.05
N LYS A 89 13.06 -9.61 -17.39
CA LYS A 89 13.16 -10.09 -18.76
C LYS A 89 11.91 -10.88 -19.16
N SER A 90 11.26 -10.46 -20.23
CA SER A 90 10.15 -11.17 -20.87
C SER A 90 10.57 -11.69 -22.25
N LYS A 91 9.66 -12.38 -22.94
CA LYS A 91 9.87 -12.79 -24.35
C LYS A 91 9.89 -11.59 -25.32
N TRP A 92 9.32 -10.46 -24.90
CA TRP A 92 9.12 -9.28 -25.75
C TRP A 92 10.12 -8.15 -25.46
N GLY A 93 10.91 -8.26 -24.38
CA GLY A 93 11.90 -7.25 -24.03
C GLY A 93 12.23 -7.23 -22.54
N LEU A 94 12.90 -6.15 -22.13
CA LEU A 94 13.15 -5.84 -20.72
C LEU A 94 12.09 -4.88 -20.23
N VAL A 95 11.43 -5.23 -19.12
CA VAL A 95 10.50 -4.35 -18.43
C VAL A 95 11.22 -3.75 -17.24
N GLU A 96 11.62 -2.49 -17.37
CA GLU A 96 12.29 -1.71 -16.33
C GLU A 96 11.31 -1.44 -15.17
N VAL A 97 11.71 -1.81 -13.96
CA VAL A 97 10.91 -1.65 -12.74
C VAL A 97 10.82 -0.18 -12.32
N GLU A 98 11.90 0.58 -12.52
CA GLU A 98 11.96 2.01 -12.16
C GLU A 98 11.59 2.93 -13.34
N ASN A 99 10.79 2.45 -14.29
CA ASN A 99 10.28 3.28 -15.38
C ASN A 99 8.77 3.50 -15.19
N PRO A 100 8.29 4.75 -15.04
CA PRO A 100 6.86 5.02 -14.83
C PRO A 100 5.99 4.64 -16.04
N ASP A 101 6.56 4.55 -17.24
CA ASP A 101 5.85 4.07 -18.44
C ASP A 101 5.57 2.56 -18.38
N HIS A 102 6.29 1.81 -17.54
CA HIS A 102 6.13 0.37 -17.39
C HIS A 102 5.23 -0.01 -16.20
N CYS A 103 5.47 0.59 -15.03
CA CYS A 103 4.72 0.29 -13.81
C CYS A 103 4.79 1.41 -12.77
N ASP A 104 3.93 1.32 -11.76
CA ASP A 104 3.77 2.37 -10.75
C ASP A 104 4.78 2.24 -9.59
N PHE A 105 5.82 1.41 -9.73
CA PHE A 105 6.75 1.10 -8.64
C PHE A 105 7.44 2.33 -8.08
N ILE A 106 7.79 3.33 -8.90
CA ILE A 106 8.38 4.57 -8.40
C ILE A 106 7.43 5.31 -7.47
N TYR A 107 6.15 5.43 -7.85
CA TYR A 107 5.15 6.12 -7.04
C TYR A 107 4.92 5.36 -5.72
N PHE A 108 4.77 4.04 -5.78
CA PHE A 108 4.64 3.19 -4.61
C PHE A 108 5.86 3.32 -3.67
N ARG A 109 7.08 3.19 -4.21
CA ARG A 109 8.31 3.33 -3.42
C ARG A 109 8.39 4.70 -2.78
N ASN A 110 8.19 5.77 -3.56
CA ASN A 110 8.30 7.14 -3.07
C ASN A 110 7.26 7.46 -2.00
N MET A 111 6.04 6.92 -2.14
CA MET A 111 5.02 6.98 -1.10
C MET A 111 5.57 6.38 0.20
N ILE A 112 5.96 5.10 0.18
CA ILE A 112 6.38 4.38 1.39
C ILE A 112 7.65 4.97 2.02
N ILE A 113 8.70 5.25 1.24
CA ILE A 113 10.02 5.52 1.80
C ILE A 113 10.39 7.00 1.89
N ARG A 114 9.73 7.89 1.13
CA ARG A 114 10.14 9.30 1.04
C ARG A 114 9.14 10.26 1.67
N THR A 115 7.84 9.99 1.51
CA THR A 115 6.78 10.95 1.85
C THR A 115 5.97 10.49 3.04
N HIS A 116 5.51 9.24 3.07
CA HIS A 116 4.50 8.77 4.03
C HIS A 116 5.06 7.89 5.16
N MET A 117 6.38 7.63 5.21
CA MET A 117 6.96 6.73 6.21
C MET A 117 6.66 7.17 7.65
N GLN A 118 6.75 8.48 7.90
CA GLN A 118 6.56 9.01 9.25
C GLN A 118 5.09 8.95 9.67
N ASP A 119 4.17 9.38 8.80
CA ASP A 119 2.73 9.27 9.04
C ASP A 119 2.29 7.80 9.22
N LEU A 120 2.80 6.87 8.41
CA LEU A 120 2.55 5.43 8.60
C LEU A 120 2.94 4.93 10.00
N LYS A 121 4.07 5.41 10.55
CA LYS A 121 4.51 5.06 11.91
C LYS A 121 3.60 5.71 12.95
N GLU A 122 3.26 6.98 12.79
CA GLU A 122 2.45 7.75 13.73
C GLU A 122 1.02 7.22 13.81
N LYS A 123 0.36 7.00 12.67
CA LYS A 123 -0.97 6.38 12.64
C LYS A 123 -0.95 4.96 13.20
N THR A 124 0.13 4.18 12.95
CA THR A 124 0.27 2.85 13.58
C THR A 124 0.37 2.93 15.10
N ASP A 125 1.14 3.86 15.64
CA ASP A 125 1.30 4.04 17.08
C ASP A 125 0.01 4.58 17.74
N GLN A 126 -0.53 5.67 17.20
CA GLN A 126 -1.63 6.42 17.81
C GLN A 126 -3.01 5.78 17.61
N ILE A 127 -3.20 5.04 16.52
CA ILE A 127 -4.50 4.42 16.19
C ILE A 127 -4.44 2.93 16.51
N HIS A 128 -3.60 2.18 15.80
CA HIS A 128 -3.64 0.72 15.82
C HIS A 128 -3.07 0.13 17.12
N TYR A 129 -1.90 0.61 17.55
CA TYR A 129 -1.31 0.18 18.80
C TYR A 129 -2.12 0.64 20.01
N GLU A 130 -2.60 1.88 20.03
CA GLU A 130 -3.48 2.35 21.11
C GLU A 130 -4.83 1.61 21.17
N ALA A 131 -5.42 1.23 20.04
CA ALA A 131 -6.61 0.37 20.01
C ALA A 131 -6.33 -1.01 20.63
N TYR A 132 -5.20 -1.62 20.24
CA TYR A 132 -4.75 -2.88 20.83
C TYR A 132 -4.48 -2.75 22.34
N ARG A 133 -3.78 -1.70 22.76
CA ARG A 133 -3.46 -1.41 24.15
C ARG A 133 -4.74 -1.25 24.99
N ARG A 134 -5.72 -0.48 24.51
CA ARG A 134 -7.02 -0.32 25.17
C ARG A 134 -7.75 -1.66 25.34
N ALA A 135 -7.83 -2.47 24.28
CA ALA A 135 -8.46 -3.79 24.35
C ALA A 135 -7.79 -4.72 25.38
N ARG A 136 -6.45 -4.69 25.46
CA ARG A 136 -5.68 -5.45 26.46
C ARG A 136 -5.91 -4.96 27.88
N LEU A 137 -5.92 -3.66 28.10
CA LEU A 137 -6.15 -3.07 29.43
C LEU A 137 -7.58 -3.25 29.94
N GLN A 138 -8.56 -3.36 29.04
CA GLN A 138 -9.97 -3.65 29.36
C GLN A 138 -10.27 -5.13 29.58
N SER A 139 -9.32 -6.02 29.26
CA SER A 139 -9.41 -7.46 29.51
C SER A 139 -8.55 -7.95 30.71
N PRO A 140 -8.49 -7.28 31.89
CA PRO A 140 -7.55 -7.65 32.94
C PRO A 140 -8.02 -8.81 33.85
N HIS A 141 -9.08 -9.56 33.50
CA HIS A 141 -9.72 -10.51 34.44
C HIS A 141 -9.82 -11.98 34.02
N GLN A 142 -9.36 -12.42 32.85
CA GLN A 142 -9.44 -13.86 32.50
C GLN A 142 -8.24 -14.72 32.91
N TYR A 143 -7.15 -14.14 33.43
CA TYR A 143 -5.96 -14.90 33.84
C TYR A 143 -5.77 -15.00 35.37
N ALA A 144 -6.57 -14.28 36.17
CA ALA A 144 -6.44 -14.28 37.63
C ALA A 144 -7.32 -15.35 38.32
N GLU A 145 -8.36 -15.86 37.66
CA GLU A 145 -9.26 -16.87 38.23
C GLU A 145 -8.94 -18.32 37.81
N SER A 146 -8.00 -18.53 36.87
CA SER A 146 -7.60 -19.87 36.43
C SER A 146 -6.44 -20.48 37.21
N ASN A 147 -5.92 -19.77 38.23
CA ASN A 147 -4.80 -20.21 39.08
C ASN A 147 -5.19 -20.21 40.58
N ILE A 148 -6.42 -20.60 40.90
CA ILE A 148 -6.79 -21.08 42.25
C ILE A 148 -6.64 -22.60 42.27
#